data_AF-A0A2E9I6B2-F1
#
_entry.id   AF-A0A2E9I6B2-F1
#
_cell.length_a   1.000
_cell.length_b   1.000
_cell.length_c   1.000
_cell.angle_alpha   90.00
_cell.angle_beta   90.00
_cell.angle_gamma   90.00
#
_symmetry.space_group_name_H-M   'P 1'
#
loop_
_entity.id
_entity.type
_entity.pdbx_description
1 polymer ?
#
loop_
_entity_poly.entity_id
_entity_poly.type
_entity_poly.pdbx_seq_one_letter_code
_entity_poly.pdbx_strand_id
1 'polypeptide(L)'
;MLDRSIPVTAHAVLRYMTRIMRLRLDGLEKRHGRTSNLQVLTEAAALHRLDLPTLQRTICPPHLEPAGRGGACRISTGAYSLICDGGVVVTIVERRQRPTKARTEGELRRERGRRNRRWNA
;
A
#
# COMPACT_ATOMS: atom_id res chain seq x y z
N MET A 1 22.15 -10.66 16.45
CA MET A 1 21.27 -9.55 16.03
C MET A 1 19.94 -10.17 15.65
N LEU A 2 18.85 -9.83 16.37
CA LEU A 2 17.53 -10.34 16.01
C LEU A 2 17.13 -9.70 14.68
N ASP A 3 17.00 -10.54 13.66
CA ASP A 3 16.48 -10.24 12.32
C ASP A 3 15.00 -9.86 12.43
N ARG A 4 14.72 -8.70 13.04
CA ARG A 4 13.37 -8.21 13.32
C ARG A 4 12.87 -7.45 12.12
N SER A 5 12.45 -8.20 11.11
CA SER A 5 11.65 -7.64 10.02
C SER A 5 10.55 -6.75 10.59
N ILE A 6 10.21 -5.68 9.87
CA ILE A 6 9.09 -4.84 10.29
C ILE A 6 7.82 -5.71 10.32
N PRO A 7 7.10 -5.77 11.46
CA PRO A 7 5.88 -6.54 11.53
C PRO A 7 4.83 -5.94 10.60
N VAL A 8 4.20 -6.81 9.80
CA VAL A 8 3.08 -6.47 8.93
C VAL A 8 1.81 -7.04 9.55
N THR A 9 0.86 -6.17 9.88
CA THR A 9 -0.39 -6.58 10.53
C THR A 9 -1.24 -7.48 9.62
N ALA A 10 -2.07 -8.35 10.23
CA ALA A 10 -3.00 -9.18 9.47
C ALA A 10 -3.93 -8.35 8.58
N HIS A 11 -4.34 -7.17 9.04
CA HIS A 11 -5.11 -6.22 8.25
C HIS A 11 -4.36 -5.77 6.99
N ALA A 12 -3.09 -5.37 7.11
CA ALA A 12 -2.27 -4.97 5.97
C ALA A 12 -2.10 -6.11 4.96
N VAL A 13 -1.89 -7.35 5.42
CA VAL A 13 -1.78 -8.53 4.55
C VAL A 13 -3.08 -8.81 3.80
N LEU A 14 -4.23 -8.80 4.49
CA LEU A 14 -5.54 -8.98 3.87
C LEU A 14 -5.85 -7.90 2.83
N ARG A 15 -5.45 -6.65 3.12
CA ARG A 15 -5.56 -5.54 2.16
C ARG A 15 -4.68 -5.76 0.94
N TYR A 16 -3.47 -6.29 1.12
CA TYR A 16 -2.59 -6.67 0.00
C TYR A 16 -3.22 -7.75 -0.88
N MET A 17 -3.71 -8.83 -0.27
CA MET A 17 -4.36 -9.93 -0.97
C MET A 17 -5.57 -9.45 -1.80
N THR A 18 -6.42 -8.60 -1.22
CA THR A 18 -7.67 -8.16 -1.87
C THR A 18 -7.47 -7.00 -2.85
N ARG A 19 -6.58 -6.05 -2.58
CA ARG A 19 -6.43 -4.83 -3.38
C ARG A 19 -5.32 -4.91 -4.41
N ILE A 20 -4.21 -5.58 -4.09
CA ILE A 20 -3.05 -5.67 -4.98
C ILE A 20 -3.08 -6.99 -5.76
N MET A 21 -3.22 -8.12 -5.06
CA MET A 21 -3.31 -9.43 -5.70
C MET A 21 -4.69 -9.74 -6.29
N ARG A 22 -5.72 -8.94 -5.93
CA ARG A 22 -7.11 -9.10 -6.39
C ARG A 22 -7.71 -10.48 -6.10
N LEU A 23 -7.29 -11.11 -5.00
CA LEU A 23 -7.84 -12.37 -4.54
C LEU A 23 -9.26 -12.17 -4.01
N ARG A 24 -10.15 -13.12 -4.34
CA ARG A 24 -11.53 -13.12 -3.84
C ARG A 24 -11.56 -13.81 -2.48
N LEU A 25 -11.81 -13.04 -1.43
CA LEU A 25 -12.00 -13.53 -0.07
C LEU A 25 -13.49 -13.60 0.32
N ASP A 26 -14.37 -13.58 -0.69
CA ASP A 26 -15.81 -13.56 -0.53
C ASP A 26 -16.27 -14.76 0.31
N GLY A 27 -16.98 -14.49 1.41
CA GLY A 27 -17.50 -15.53 2.31
C GLY A 27 -16.63 -15.83 3.53
N LEU A 28 -15.32 -15.57 3.48
CA LEU A 28 -14.43 -15.77 4.64
C LEU A 28 -14.76 -14.80 5.79
N GLU A 29 -14.96 -13.52 5.46
CA GLU A 29 -15.36 -12.49 6.42
C GLU A 29 -16.75 -12.78 7.03
N LYS A 30 -17.63 -13.47 6.29
CA LYS A 30 -18.95 -13.88 6.79
C LYS A 30 -18.86 -15.07 7.75
N ARG A 31 -17.93 -16.02 7.49
CA ARG A 31 -17.72 -17.21 8.34
C ARG A 31 -17.06 -16.87 9.68
N HIS A 32 -16.07 -15.98 9.68
CA HIS A 32 -15.29 -15.66 10.87
C HIS A 32 -15.72 -14.38 11.60
N GLY A 33 -16.62 -13.60 10.99
CA GLY A 33 -17.01 -12.28 11.47
C GLY A 33 -15.96 -11.20 11.16
N ARG A 34 -16.40 -9.93 11.11
CA ARG A 34 -15.59 -8.77 10.71
C ARG A 34 -14.37 -8.49 11.60
N THR A 35 -14.34 -9.02 12.81
CA THR A 35 -13.29 -8.75 13.82
C THR A 35 -12.16 -9.78 13.83
N SER A 36 -12.30 -10.90 13.11
CA SER A 36 -11.36 -12.03 13.19
C SER A 36 -10.31 -12.00 12.07
N ASN A 37 -9.61 -10.87 11.89
CA ASN A 37 -8.62 -10.68 10.82
C ASN A 37 -7.54 -11.77 10.77
N LEU A 38 -7.12 -12.30 11.93
CA LEU A 38 -6.12 -13.37 11.98
C LEU A 38 -6.67 -14.70 11.43
N GLN A 39 -7.90 -15.06 11.80
CA GLN A 39 -8.53 -16.29 11.30
C GLN A 39 -8.81 -16.19 9.80
N VAL A 40 -9.33 -15.04 9.34
CA VAL A 40 -9.54 -14.76 7.91
C VAL A 40 -8.22 -14.84 7.15
N LEU A 41 -7.12 -14.32 7.71
CA LEU A 41 -5.80 -14.40 7.10
C LEU A 41 -5.30 -15.85 6.99
N THR A 42 -5.40 -16.63 8.07
CA THR A 42 -4.94 -18.02 8.08
C THR A 42 -5.72 -18.87 7.07
N GLU A 43 -7.04 -18.74 7.02
CA GLU A 43 -7.85 -19.48 6.05
C GLU A 43 -7.61 -18.99 4.62
N ALA A 44 -7.49 -17.67 4.40
CA ALA A 44 -7.18 -17.12 3.08
C ALA A 44 -5.80 -17.60 2.57
N ALA A 45 -4.81 -17.65 3.45
CA ALA A 45 -3.48 -18.16 3.11
C ALA A 45 -3.53 -19.65 2.75
N ALA A 46 -4.27 -20.46 3.51
CA ALA A 46 -4.46 -21.87 3.21
C ALA A 46 -5.21 -22.08 1.88
N LEU A 47 -6.29 -21.34 1.65
CA LEU A 47 -7.11 -21.41 0.44
C LEU A 47 -6.31 -21.11 -0.83
N HIS A 48 -5.44 -20.10 -0.76
CA HIS A 48 -4.62 -19.66 -1.89
C HIS A 48 -3.21 -20.26 -1.90
N ARG A 49 -2.90 -21.19 -0.98
CA ARG A 49 -1.57 -21.83 -0.82
C ARG A 49 -0.43 -20.82 -0.72
N LEU A 50 -0.64 -19.77 0.07
CA LEU A 50 0.33 -18.69 0.26
C LEU A 50 1.15 -18.90 1.51
N ASP A 51 2.46 -18.70 1.39
CA ASP A 51 3.37 -18.62 2.53
C ASP A 51 3.35 -17.21 3.13
N LEU A 52 2.85 -17.09 4.37
CA LEU A 52 2.68 -15.80 5.05
C LEU A 52 4.01 -15.05 5.25
N PRO A 53 5.11 -15.67 5.72
CA PRO A 53 6.42 -15.02 5.80
C PRO A 53 6.90 -14.46 4.46
N THR A 54 6.78 -15.23 3.37
CA THR A 54 7.14 -14.77 2.03
C THR A 54 6.27 -13.60 1.57
N LEU A 55 4.97 -13.65 1.88
CA LEU A 55 4.03 -12.59 1.54
C LEU A 55 4.35 -11.29 2.32
N GLN A 56 4.68 -11.39 3.60
CA GLN A 56 5.09 -10.25 4.42
C GLN A 56 6.38 -9.61 3.89
N ARG A 57 7.39 -10.41 3.50
CA ARG A 57 8.62 -9.92 2.84
C ARG A 57 8.36 -9.30 1.47
N THR A 58 7.30 -9.73 0.79
CA THR A 58 6.88 -9.13 -0.48
C THR A 58 6.23 -7.75 -0.25
N ILE A 59 5.42 -7.62 0.81
CA ILE A 59 4.76 -6.37 1.19
C ILE A 59 5.77 -5.34 1.69
N CYS A 60 6.66 -5.75 2.59
CA CYS A 60 7.75 -4.92 3.12
C CYS A 60 9.10 -5.61 2.87
N PRO A 61 9.70 -5.39 1.69
CA PRO A 61 11.02 -5.93 1.38
C PRO A 61 12.10 -5.39 2.31
N PRO A 62 13.21 -6.15 2.52
CA PRO A 62 14.27 -5.78 3.46
C PRO A 62 14.85 -4.37 3.25
N HIS A 63 14.94 -3.91 2.00
CA HIS A 63 15.45 -2.58 1.68
C HIS A 63 14.52 -1.42 2.11
N LEU A 64 13.24 -1.69 2.39
CA LEU A 64 12.28 -0.69 2.90
C LEU A 64 12.20 -0.68 4.42
N GLU A 65 12.70 -1.71 5.11
CA GLU A 65 12.65 -1.79 6.57
C GLU A 65 13.35 -0.64 7.29
N PRO A 66 14.52 -0.14 6.84
CA PRO A 66 15.17 1.00 7.51
C PRO A 66 14.28 2.24 7.56
N ALA A 67 13.47 2.48 6.52
CA ALA A 67 12.59 3.64 6.47
C ALA A 67 11.47 3.55 7.53
N GLY A 68 10.85 2.38 7.67
CA GLY A 68 9.80 2.19 8.68
C GLY A 68 10.35 2.21 10.10
N ARG A 69 11.52 1.59 10.34
CA ARG A 69 12.21 1.65 11.64
C ARG A 69 12.67 3.06 11.99
N GLY A 70 13.03 3.86 10.98
CA GLY A 70 13.35 5.28 11.11
C GLY A 70 12.14 6.18 11.35
N GLY A 71 10.94 5.63 11.53
CA GLY A 71 9.73 6.39 11.85
C GLY A 71 8.98 6.94 10.63
N ALA A 72 9.27 6.46 9.42
CA ALA A 72 8.49 6.86 8.25
C ALA A 72 7.03 6.41 8.41
N CYS A 73 6.10 7.36 8.46
CA CYS A 73 4.66 7.07 8.53
C CYS A 73 4.10 6.51 7.22
N ARG A 74 4.80 6.74 6.10
CA ARG A 74 4.40 6.27 4.77
C ARG A 74 5.61 5.95 3.90
N ILE A 75 5.60 4.75 3.32
CA ILE A 75 6.64 4.29 2.38
C ILE A 75 5.97 4.02 1.04
N SER A 76 6.42 4.69 -0.02
CA SER A 76 5.84 4.50 -1.35
C SER A 76 6.57 3.39 -2.10
N THR A 77 5.82 2.42 -2.62
CA THR A 77 6.29 1.46 -3.61
C THR A 77 5.78 1.88 -5.00
N GLY A 78 6.22 1.20 -6.05
CA GLY A 78 5.76 1.47 -7.42
C GLY A 78 4.25 1.29 -7.58
N ALA A 79 3.68 0.24 -6.97
CA ALA A 79 2.27 -0.13 -7.12
C ALA A 79 1.38 0.32 -5.94
N TYR A 80 1.92 0.54 -4.75
CA TYR A 80 1.16 0.85 -3.54
C TYR A 80 1.95 1.73 -2.57
N SER A 81 1.35 2.07 -1.43
CA SER A 81 2.01 2.73 -0.32
C SER A 81 1.76 1.94 0.95
N LEU A 82 2.81 1.68 1.71
CA LEU A 82 2.74 1.16 3.07
C LEU A 82 2.44 2.33 4.00
N ILE A 83 1.48 2.14 4.90
CA ILE A 83 1.23 3.05 6.01
C ILE A 83 1.79 2.38 7.26
N CYS A 84 2.69 3.07 7.93
CA CYS A 84 3.39 2.57 9.10
C CYS A 84 3.03 3.39 10.33
N ASP A 85 2.95 2.72 11.47
CA ASP A 85 2.78 3.32 12.79
C ASP A 85 3.74 2.65 13.76
N GLY A 86 4.57 3.43 14.46
CA GLY A 86 5.56 2.90 15.41
C GLY A 86 6.50 1.83 14.87
N GLY A 87 6.83 1.87 13.57
CA GLY A 87 7.67 0.83 12.94
C GLY A 87 6.93 -0.47 12.61
N VAL A 88 5.59 -0.45 12.52
CA VAL A 88 4.71 -1.55 12.14
C VAL A 88 3.93 -1.17 10.88
N VAL A 89 3.81 -2.04 9.88
CA VAL A 89 2.92 -1.79 8.72
C VAL A 89 1.47 -2.07 9.12
N VAL A 90 0.68 -1.01 9.32
CA VAL A 90 -0.70 -1.09 9.78
C VAL A 90 -1.71 -1.25 8.64
N THR A 91 -1.42 -0.68 7.47
CA THR A 91 -2.27 -0.88 6.29
C THR A 91 -1.51 -0.59 5.00
N ILE A 92 -2.15 -0.85 3.86
CA ILE A 92 -1.63 -0.51 2.55
C ILE A 92 -2.69 0.24 1.72
N VAL A 93 -2.20 1.09 0.83
CA VAL A 93 -3.02 1.88 -0.09
C VAL A 93 -2.52 1.65 -1.51
N GLU A 94 -3.40 1.16 -2.39
CA GLU A 94 -3.09 1.05 -3.82
C GLU A 94 -2.80 2.44 -4.40
N ARG A 95 -1.67 2.60 -5.10
CA ARG A 95 -1.43 3.83 -5.87
C ARG A 95 -2.27 3.73 -7.14
N ARG A 96 -3.47 4.29 -7.10
CA ARG A 96 -4.15 4.65 -8.34
C ARG A 96 -3.28 5.69 -9.03
N GLN A 97 -2.65 5.32 -10.15
CA GLN A 97 -2.17 6.33 -11.09
C GLN A 97 -3.39 7.17 -11.45
N ARG A 98 -3.51 8.37 -10.89
CA ARG A 98 -4.39 9.37 -11.50
C ARG A 98 -3.82 9.53 -12.90
N PRO A 99 -4.62 9.37 -13.98
CA PRO A 99 -4.13 9.70 -15.30
C PRO A 99 -3.70 11.16 -15.22
N THR A 100 -2.39 11.38 -15.26
CA THR A 100 -1.86 12.72 -15.47
C THR A 100 -2.36 13.07 -16.85
N LYS A 101 -3.43 13.88 -16.94
CA LYS A 101 -3.88 14.40 -18.23
C LYS A 101 -2.64 14.98 -18.89
N ALA A 102 -2.19 14.39 -19.99
CA ALA A 102 -1.15 14.96 -20.81
C ALA A 102 -1.67 16.34 -21.19
N ARG A 103 -1.11 17.38 -20.56
CA ARG A 103 -1.54 18.74 -20.84
C ARG A 103 -1.18 19.01 -22.29
N THR A 104 -2.17 19.38 -23.09
CA THR A 104 -1.90 19.75 -24.48
C THR A 104 -1.00 20.98 -24.51
N GLU A 105 -0.22 21.16 -25.58
CA GLU A 105 0.65 22.33 -25.72
C GLU A 105 -0.13 23.65 -25.54
N GLY A 106 -1.40 23.67 -25.99
CA GLY A 106 -2.31 24.79 -25.79
C GLY A 106 -2.65 25.09 -24.32
N GLU A 107 -2.80 24.07 -23.48
CA GLU A 107 -3.02 24.24 -22.03
C GLU A 107 -1.77 24.79 -21.33
N LEU A 108 -0.58 24.31 -21.72
CA LEU A 108 0.70 24.81 -21.20
C LEU A 108 0.96 26.27 -21.61
N ARG A 109 0.64 26.64 -22.86
CA ARG A 109 0.73 28.04 -23.34
C ARG A 109 -0.21 28.97 -22.58
N ARG A 110 -1.47 28.55 -22.33
CA ARG A 110 -2.44 29.34 -21.55
C ARG A 110 -1.99 29.56 -20.11
N GLU A 111 -1.39 28.55 -19.48
CA GLU A 111 -0.87 28.67 -18.12
C GLU A 111 0.33 29.60 -18.02
N ARG A 112 1.28 29.53 -18.97
CA ARG A 112 2.40 30.51 -19.06
C ARG A 112 1.88 31.93 -19.27
N GLY A 113 0.88 32.11 -20.15
CA GLY A 113 0.25 33.41 -20.39
C GLY A 113 -0.47 33.98 -19.16
N ARG A 114 -1.06 33.14 -18.30
CA ARG A 114 -1.65 33.56 -17.02
C ARG A 114 -0.60 33.91 -15.98
N ARG A 115 0.51 33.15 -15.92
CA ARG A 115 1.64 33.43 -15.02
C ARG A 115 2.30 34.76 -15.37
N ASN A 116 2.51 35.07 -16.64
CA ASN A 116 3.10 36.35 -17.07
C ASN A 116 2.23 37.58 -16.74
N ARG A 117 0.89 37.44 -16.73
CA ARG A 117 -0.02 38.54 -16.36
C ARG A 117 -0.04 38.82 -14.86
N ARG A 118 0.29 37.83 -14.02
CA ARG A 118 0.32 37.98 -12.57
C ARG A 118 1.60 38.67 -12.06
N TRP A 119 2.65 38.71 -12.87
CA TRP A 119 3.91 39.39 -12.56
C TRP A 119 4.03 40.81 -13.14
N ASN A 120 3.12 41.19 -14.06
CA ASN A 120 3.09 42.52 -14.68
C ASN A 120 1.85 43.34 -14.26
N ALA A 121 1.21 42.95 -13.15
CA ALA A 121 0.12 43.69 -12.49
C ALA A 121 0.56 43.99 -11.06
#